data_AF-A0A0C9WWH5-F1
#
_entry.id   AF-A0A0C9WWH5-F1
#
_cell.length_a   1.000
_cell.length_b   1.000
_cell.length_c   1.000
_cell.angle_alpha   90.00
_cell.angle_beta   90.00
_cell.angle_gamma   90.00
#
_symmetry.space_group_name_H-M   'P 1'
#
loop_
_entity.id
_entity.type
_entity.pdbx_description
1 polymer ?
#
loop_
_entity_poly.entity_id
_entity_poly.type
_entity_poly.pdbx_seq_one_letter_code
_entity_poly.pdbx_strand_id
1 'polypeptide(L)'
;NWMAQTSANTKDFIVDLYDLSNHANGIRSFPYSTSAVTNPLRHSSLQKLTALHDIGEVWANMLHQVYAALVAARVFSNKKLTDANGKEGNIVFMKVMMNALPVIRLVLVQARNAILQADQNKCNGANRCIIAKEGCAFRRGCPPWSAATKVYDKCR
;
A
#
# COMPACT_ATOMS: atom_id res chain seq x y z
N ASN A 1 3.75 -9.58 1.18
CA ASN A 1 2.80 -10.25 2.07
C ASN A 1 3.05 -9.77 3.50
N TRP A 2 2.16 -8.96 4.09
CA TRP A 2 2.34 -8.43 5.45
C TRP A 2 2.58 -9.54 6.50
N MET A 3 1.87 -10.67 6.39
CA MET A 3 1.97 -11.80 7.33
C MET A 3 3.38 -12.39 7.33
N ALA A 4 4.00 -12.53 6.16
CA ALA A 4 5.30 -13.21 6.00
C ALA A 4 6.53 -12.32 6.27
N GLN A 5 6.39 -11.00 6.42
CA GLN A 5 7.54 -10.13 6.72
C GLN A 5 8.05 -10.36 8.15
N THR A 6 9.36 -10.55 8.32
CA THR A 6 9.97 -10.85 9.64
C THR A 6 10.98 -9.80 10.11
N SER A 7 11.19 -8.73 9.34
CA SER A 7 12.17 -7.70 9.67
C SER A 7 11.80 -6.35 9.06
N ALA A 8 12.58 -5.32 9.39
CA ALA A 8 12.47 -4.00 8.76
C ALA A 8 12.83 -4.01 7.26
N ASN A 9 13.59 -5.01 6.80
CA ASN A 9 13.82 -5.21 5.38
C ASN A 9 12.56 -5.82 4.74
N THR A 10 11.82 -4.98 4.01
CA THR A 10 10.60 -5.40 3.32
C THR A 10 10.95 -6.24 2.11
N LYS A 11 10.56 -7.53 2.14
CA LYS A 11 10.81 -8.46 1.04
C LYS A 11 9.72 -8.37 -0.02
N ASP A 12 10.14 -8.46 -1.27
CA ASP A 12 9.27 -8.68 -2.42
C ASP A 12 8.53 -10.02 -2.29
N PHE A 13 7.39 -10.13 -2.95
CA PHE A 13 6.60 -11.35 -2.90
C PHE A 13 5.75 -11.55 -4.15
N ILE A 14 5.53 -12.81 -4.48
CA ILE A 14 4.59 -13.25 -5.52
C ILE A 14 3.31 -13.78 -4.87
N VAL A 15 2.24 -13.88 -5.67
CA VAL A 15 1.00 -14.54 -5.28
C VAL A 15 0.94 -15.88 -6.00
N ASP A 16 0.52 -16.89 -5.24
CA ASP A 16 0.50 -18.30 -5.59
C ASP A 16 1.89 -18.95 -5.69
N LEU A 17 2.02 -20.09 -5.01
CA LEU A 17 3.24 -20.88 -4.84
C LEU A 17 2.96 -22.39 -4.86
N TYR A 18 1.69 -22.80 -4.84
CA TYR A 18 1.33 -24.22 -4.64
C TYR A 18 1.30 -25.01 -5.96
N ASP A 19 1.12 -24.36 -7.12
CA ASP A 19 0.94 -25.03 -8.41
C ASP A 19 1.78 -24.44 -9.56
N LEU A 20 3.06 -24.12 -9.33
CA LEU A 20 3.86 -23.41 -10.34
C LEU A 20 5.25 -23.99 -10.52
N SER A 21 5.31 -25.16 -11.15
CA SER A 21 6.53 -25.61 -11.83
C SER A 21 6.94 -24.69 -13.00
N ASN A 22 6.16 -23.67 -13.38
CA ASN A 22 6.37 -22.90 -14.62
C ASN A 22 6.18 -21.36 -14.58
N HIS A 23 6.02 -20.70 -13.41
CA HIS A 23 5.82 -19.24 -13.38
C HIS A 23 6.75 -18.51 -12.40
N ALA A 24 7.86 -17.96 -12.91
CA ALA A 24 8.85 -17.22 -12.13
C ALA A 24 8.27 -15.99 -11.39
N ASN A 25 7.14 -15.44 -11.86
CA ASN A 25 6.49 -14.25 -11.29
C ASN A 25 5.20 -14.55 -10.50
N GLY A 26 4.82 -15.83 -10.34
CA GLY A 26 3.49 -16.20 -9.83
C GLY A 26 2.37 -15.96 -10.86
N ILE A 27 1.14 -15.75 -10.38
CA ILE A 27 -0.05 -15.51 -11.23
C ILE A 27 -0.27 -14.03 -11.61
N ARG A 28 0.69 -13.16 -11.29
CA ARG A 28 0.65 -11.71 -11.56
C ARG A 28 1.70 -11.35 -12.60
N SER A 29 1.53 -10.19 -13.25
CA SER A 29 2.46 -9.77 -14.30
C SER A 29 3.85 -9.44 -13.74
N PHE A 30 3.90 -8.91 -12.52
CA PHE A 30 5.13 -8.61 -11.80
C PHE A 30 5.05 -9.06 -10.33
N PRO A 31 6.19 -9.42 -9.70
CA PRO A 31 6.25 -9.52 -8.24
C PRO A 31 5.85 -8.19 -7.60
N TYR A 32 5.21 -8.22 -6.44
CA TYR A 32 5.03 -7.00 -5.66
C TYR A 32 6.36 -6.57 -5.09
N SER A 33 6.78 -5.36 -5.43
CA SER A 33 8.12 -4.88 -5.14
C SER A 33 8.14 -3.38 -4.91
N THR A 34 9.06 -2.95 -4.06
CA THR A 34 9.39 -1.53 -3.89
C THR A 34 10.27 -0.99 -5.01
N SER A 35 10.90 -1.88 -5.79
CA SER A 35 11.75 -1.56 -6.94
C SER A 35 10.93 -1.29 -8.20
N ALA A 36 11.18 -0.14 -8.84
CA ALA A 36 10.60 0.21 -10.13
C ALA A 36 11.05 -0.70 -11.29
N VAL A 37 12.21 -1.36 -11.11
CA VAL A 37 12.78 -2.28 -12.09
C VAL A 37 12.06 -3.62 -12.02
N THR A 38 11.76 -4.09 -10.81
CA THR A 38 11.04 -5.36 -10.59
C THR A 38 9.54 -5.22 -10.86
N ASN A 39 8.94 -4.11 -10.43
CA ASN A 39 7.53 -3.82 -10.68
C ASN A 39 7.36 -2.38 -11.22
N PRO A 40 7.14 -2.21 -12.53
CA PRO A 40 7.01 -0.90 -13.16
C PRO A 40 5.60 -0.32 -13.08
N LEU A 41 4.62 -1.01 -12.48
CA LEU A 41 3.22 -0.58 -12.43
C LEU A 41 3.03 0.69 -11.60
N ARG A 42 2.17 1.60 -12.08
CA ARG A 42 1.88 2.91 -11.49
C ARG A 42 0.39 3.20 -11.50
N HIS A 43 -0.03 4.25 -10.80
CA HIS A 43 -1.40 4.74 -10.89
C HIS A 43 -1.83 5.03 -12.34
N SER A 44 -0.93 5.58 -13.16
CA SER A 44 -1.21 5.82 -14.58
C SER A 44 -1.46 4.54 -15.39
N SER A 45 -0.97 3.38 -14.94
CA SER A 45 -1.23 2.10 -15.60
C SER A 45 -2.73 1.77 -15.60
N LEU A 46 -3.48 2.22 -14.58
CA LEU A 46 -4.93 1.98 -14.46
C LEU A 46 -5.74 2.48 -15.65
N GLN A 47 -5.24 3.49 -16.39
CA GLN A 47 -5.91 4.01 -17.58
C GLN A 47 -6.02 3.00 -18.72
N LYS A 48 -5.21 1.94 -18.69
CA LYS A 48 -5.12 0.92 -19.73
C LYS A 48 -5.71 -0.43 -19.31
N LEU A 49 -6.22 -0.53 -18.09
CA LEU A 49 -6.63 -1.80 -17.48
C LEU A 49 -8.15 -1.83 -17.28
N THR A 50 -8.77 -2.95 -17.64
CA THR A 50 -10.21 -3.19 -17.44
C THR A 50 -10.47 -4.43 -16.59
N ALA A 51 -9.53 -5.38 -16.56
CA ALA A 51 -9.65 -6.59 -15.74
C ALA A 51 -9.40 -6.28 -14.26
N LEU A 52 -10.30 -6.77 -13.39
CA LEU A 52 -10.24 -6.53 -11.95
C LEU A 52 -8.96 -7.05 -11.30
N HIS A 53 -8.39 -8.13 -11.83
CA HIS A 53 -7.14 -8.70 -11.33
C HIS A 53 -5.93 -7.79 -11.63
N ASP A 54 -5.86 -7.20 -12.82
CA ASP A 54 -4.77 -6.30 -13.20
C ASP A 54 -4.87 -4.98 -12.43
N ILE A 55 -6.09 -4.45 -12.26
CA ILE A 55 -6.36 -3.29 -11.41
C ILE A 55 -5.97 -3.60 -9.96
N GLY A 56 -6.32 -4.80 -9.47
CA GLY A 56 -5.96 -5.30 -8.15
C GLY A 56 -4.45 -5.42 -7.94
N GLU A 57 -3.71 -5.83 -8.97
CA GLU A 57 -2.25 -5.90 -8.94
C GLU A 57 -1.62 -4.52 -8.75
N VAL A 58 -2.07 -3.51 -9.50
CA VAL A 58 -1.61 -2.13 -9.33
C VAL A 58 -1.90 -1.63 -7.91
N TRP A 59 -3.12 -1.87 -7.41
CA TRP A 59 -3.52 -1.46 -6.06
C TRP A 59 -2.70 -2.15 -4.97
N ALA A 60 -2.50 -3.46 -5.07
CA ALA A 60 -1.73 -4.23 -4.11
C ALA A 60 -0.25 -3.78 -4.09
N ASN A 61 0.32 -3.42 -5.25
CA ASN A 61 1.69 -2.88 -5.29
C ASN A 61 1.77 -1.48 -4.63
N MET A 62 0.75 -0.62 -4.80
CA MET A 62 0.69 0.66 -4.07
C MET A 62 0.64 0.46 -2.56
N LEU A 63 -0.17 -0.50 -2.08
CA LEU A 63 -0.23 -0.84 -0.67
C LEU A 63 1.09 -1.41 -0.15
N HIS A 64 1.83 -2.17 -0.98
CA HIS A 64 3.15 -2.66 -0.63
C HIS A 64 4.17 -1.52 -0.43
N GLN A 65 4.12 -0.49 -1.28
CA GLN A 65 4.94 0.72 -1.11
C GLN A 65 4.59 1.48 0.18
N VAL A 66 3.29 1.64 0.48
CA VAL A 66 2.83 2.25 1.74
C VAL A 66 3.35 1.46 2.95
N TYR A 67 3.26 0.13 2.92
CA TYR A 67 3.81 -0.73 3.97
C TYR A 67 5.31 -0.49 4.19
N ALA A 68 6.10 -0.54 3.12
CA ALA A 68 7.55 -0.39 3.19
C ALA A 68 7.95 0.97 3.78
N ALA A 69 7.30 2.05 3.33
CA ALA A 69 7.58 3.39 3.82
C ALA A 69 7.13 3.61 5.28
N LEU A 70 6.02 3.00 5.70
CA LEU A 70 5.62 3.02 7.11
C LEU A 70 6.64 2.29 7.99
N VAL A 71 7.09 1.11 7.58
CA VAL A 71 8.13 0.35 8.29
C VAL A 71 9.45 1.13 8.35
N ALA A 72 9.85 1.79 7.28
CA ALA A 72 11.04 2.63 7.27
C ALA A 72 10.92 3.82 8.24
N ALA A 73 9.75 4.47 8.30
CA ALA A 73 9.53 5.66 9.13
C ALA A 73 9.29 5.34 10.62
N ARG A 74 8.78 4.15 10.93
CA ARG A 74 8.30 3.80 12.27
C ARG A 74 8.84 2.48 12.80
N VAL A 75 9.91 1.97 12.21
CA VAL A 75 10.51 0.66 12.48
C VAL A 75 9.55 -0.53 12.32
N PHE A 76 10.09 -1.73 12.42
CA PHE A 76 9.34 -2.98 12.38
C PHE A 76 9.17 -3.56 13.78
N SER A 77 8.00 -4.13 14.07
CA SER A 77 7.74 -4.88 15.30
C SER A 77 7.49 -6.36 15.06
N ASN A 78 8.14 -7.22 15.84
CA ASN A 78 7.84 -8.65 15.88
C ASN A 78 6.50 -8.96 16.58
N LYS A 79 5.91 -7.98 17.28
CA LYS A 79 4.62 -8.12 17.98
C LYS A 79 3.41 -7.83 17.08
N LYS A 80 3.60 -7.73 15.76
CA LYS A 80 2.54 -7.33 14.82
C LYS A 80 1.27 -8.18 14.85
N LEU A 81 1.36 -9.44 15.30
CA LEU A 81 0.24 -10.37 15.41
C LEU A 81 -0.45 -10.33 16.78
N THR A 82 0.16 -9.71 17.79
CA THR A 82 -0.30 -9.74 19.18
C THR A 82 -0.51 -8.35 19.77
N ASP A 83 0.03 -7.32 19.14
CA ASP A 83 -0.13 -5.92 19.53
C ASP A 83 -0.80 -5.12 18.40
N ALA A 84 -2.11 -4.89 18.55
CA ALA A 84 -2.87 -4.04 17.64
C ALA A 84 -2.69 -2.54 17.93
N ASN A 85 -2.12 -2.16 19.09
CA ASN A 85 -2.01 -0.77 19.55
C ASN A 85 -0.63 -0.16 19.30
N GLY A 86 0.37 -0.98 18.96
CA GLY A 86 1.71 -0.56 18.57
C GLY A 86 1.73 0.61 17.57
N LYS A 87 2.81 1.38 17.66
CA LYS A 87 3.07 2.57 16.83
C LYS A 87 4.02 2.26 15.68
N GLU A 88 4.53 1.03 15.62
CA GLU A 88 5.47 0.57 14.62
C GLU A 88 4.82 0.43 13.24
N GLY A 89 5.61 0.59 12.19
CA GLY A 89 5.10 0.82 10.83
C GLY A 89 4.24 -0.31 10.29
N ASN A 90 4.63 -1.56 10.57
CA ASN A 90 3.86 -2.74 10.18
C ASN A 90 2.55 -2.88 10.96
N ILE A 91 2.51 -2.51 12.25
CA ILE A 91 1.28 -2.50 13.06
C ILE A 91 0.35 -1.39 12.57
N VAL A 92 0.88 -0.20 12.36
CA VAL A 92 0.15 0.96 11.84
C VAL A 92 -0.46 0.66 10.48
N PHE A 93 0.29 0.05 9.56
CA PHE A 93 -0.23 -0.37 8.27
C PHE A 93 -1.49 -1.22 8.43
N MET A 94 -1.42 -2.30 9.23
CA MET A 94 -2.57 -3.19 9.40
C MET A 94 -3.73 -2.52 10.15
N LYS A 95 -3.42 -1.71 11.18
CA LYS A 95 -4.40 -0.92 11.94
C LYS A 95 -5.21 -0.01 11.01
N VAL A 96 -4.54 0.77 10.16
CA VAL A 96 -5.21 1.69 9.24
C VAL A 96 -6.00 0.92 8.18
N MET A 97 -5.41 -0.15 7.60
CA MET A 97 -6.09 -0.98 6.60
C MET A 97 -7.39 -1.59 7.14
N MET A 98 -7.34 -2.23 8.31
CA MET A 98 -8.51 -2.88 8.91
C MET A 98 -9.61 -1.88 9.29
N ASN A 99 -9.23 -0.67 9.73
CA ASN A 99 -10.20 0.38 10.03
C ASN A 99 -10.77 1.07 8.78
N ALA A 100 -10.09 0.98 7.64
CA ALA A 100 -10.59 1.51 6.38
C ALA A 100 -11.61 0.56 5.73
N LEU A 101 -11.42 -0.77 5.82
CA LEU A 101 -12.24 -1.78 5.11
C LEU A 101 -13.76 -1.55 5.19
N PRO A 102 -14.38 -1.24 6.35
CA PRO A 102 -15.84 -1.04 6.43
C PRO A 102 -16.35 0.17 5.63
N VAL A 103 -15.48 1.15 5.39
CA VAL A 103 -15.81 2.42 4.73
C VAL A 103 -15.24 2.54 3.32
N ILE A 104 -14.41 1.59 2.87
CA ILE A 104 -14.00 1.50 1.47
C ILE A 104 -15.26 1.30 0.61
N ARG A 105 -15.28 1.99 -0.54
CA ARG A 105 -16.34 1.95 -1.54
C ARG A 105 -15.73 1.73 -2.92
N LEU A 106 -16.59 1.44 -3.90
CA LEU A 106 -16.38 0.82 -5.22
C LEU A 106 -15.16 1.27 -6.08
N VAL A 107 -14.46 2.37 -5.78
CA VAL A 107 -13.30 2.82 -6.57
C VAL A 107 -12.02 3.04 -5.73
N LEU A 108 -10.85 2.78 -6.33
CA LEU A 108 -9.52 2.84 -5.68
C LEU A 108 -9.25 4.17 -4.97
N VAL A 109 -9.75 5.26 -5.52
CA VAL A 109 -9.71 6.59 -4.90
C VAL A 109 -10.39 6.59 -3.54
N GLN A 110 -11.62 6.08 -3.48
CA GLN A 110 -12.40 6.03 -2.25
C GLN A 110 -11.69 5.13 -1.25
N ALA A 111 -11.05 4.05 -1.72
CA ALA A 111 -10.20 3.22 -0.89
C ALA A 111 -9.03 3.99 -0.26
N ARG A 112 -8.29 4.78 -1.05
CA ARG A 112 -7.21 5.65 -0.52
C ARG A 112 -7.73 6.66 0.50
N ASN A 113 -8.85 7.32 0.21
CA ASN A 113 -9.43 8.33 1.12
C ASN A 113 -9.92 7.68 2.42
N ALA A 114 -10.48 6.48 2.36
CA ALA A 114 -10.84 5.69 3.54
C ALA A 114 -9.62 5.34 4.40
N ILE A 115 -8.49 4.97 3.79
CA ILE A 115 -7.22 4.72 4.50
C ILE A 115 -6.70 6.00 5.16
N LEU A 116 -6.74 7.15 4.48
CA LEU A 116 -6.37 8.44 5.07
C LEU A 116 -7.29 8.83 6.24
N GLN A 117 -8.59 8.58 6.12
CA GLN A 117 -9.54 8.83 7.21
C GLN A 117 -9.30 7.89 8.40
N ALA A 118 -8.97 6.62 8.15
CA ALA A 118 -8.61 5.67 9.20
C ALA A 118 -7.32 6.11 9.92
N ASP A 119 -6.32 6.63 9.20
CA ASP A 119 -5.13 7.23 9.81
C ASP A 119 -5.47 8.46 10.65
N GLN A 120 -6.36 9.33 10.17
CA GLN A 120 -6.85 10.47 10.94
C GLN A 120 -7.50 10.03 12.25
N ASN A 121 -8.34 8.99 12.21
CA ASN A 121 -9.11 8.54 13.37
C ASN A 121 -8.31 7.71 14.36
N LYS A 122 -7.30 6.95 13.90
CA LYS A 122 -6.57 5.97 14.74
C LYS A 122 -5.12 6.36 15.02
N CYS A 123 -4.59 7.33 14.29
CA CYS A 123 -3.19 7.75 14.36
C CYS A 123 -3.05 9.29 14.30
N ASN A 124 -4.14 10.04 14.52
CA ASN A 124 -4.18 11.51 14.49
C ASN A 124 -3.64 12.11 13.17
N GLY A 125 -3.71 11.36 12.07
CA GLY A 125 -3.23 11.80 10.76
C GLY A 125 -1.70 11.83 10.66
N ALA A 126 -0.99 11.14 11.54
CA ALA A 126 0.47 11.16 11.63
C ALA A 126 1.16 10.40 10.48
N ASN A 127 0.43 9.66 9.63
CA ASN A 127 0.98 8.99 8.45
C ASN A 127 0.48 9.56 7.13
N ARG A 128 -0.33 10.63 7.17
CA ARG A 128 -1.01 11.18 5.98
C ARG A 128 -0.07 11.35 4.78
N CYS A 129 1.14 11.85 5.02
CA CYS A 129 2.10 12.16 3.96
C CYS A 129 2.67 10.88 3.34
N ILE A 130 2.99 9.88 4.15
CA ILE A 130 3.47 8.58 3.69
C ILE A 130 2.37 7.89 2.87
N ILE A 131 1.15 7.81 3.41
CA ILE A 131 0.01 7.17 2.75
C ILE A 131 -0.34 7.88 1.44
N ALA A 132 -0.39 9.21 1.44
CA ALA A 132 -0.73 9.98 0.23
C ALA A 132 0.35 9.89 -0.85
N LYS A 133 1.63 9.89 -0.47
CA LYS A 133 2.76 9.81 -1.40
C LYS A 133 2.90 8.43 -2.01
N GLU A 134 2.91 7.39 -1.18
CA GLU A 134 3.20 6.02 -1.62
C GLU A 134 1.94 5.30 -2.13
N GLY A 135 0.76 5.62 -1.61
CA GLY A 135 -0.54 5.11 -2.10
C GLY A 135 -0.94 5.63 -3.48
N CYS A 136 -0.07 6.45 -4.10
CA CYS A 136 -0.15 6.94 -5.46
C CYS A 136 0.98 6.40 -6.37
N ALA A 137 1.78 5.44 -5.86
CA ALA A 137 3.07 4.93 -6.34
C ALA A 137 3.67 5.57 -7.62
N PHE A 138 4.89 6.09 -7.43
CA PHE A 138 5.78 6.82 -8.35
C PHE A 138 5.47 8.29 -8.61
N ARG A 139 5.98 9.13 -7.69
CA ARG A 139 6.43 10.54 -7.75
C ARG A 139 5.68 11.61 -8.56
N ARG A 140 4.84 11.30 -9.55
CA ARG A 140 4.12 12.25 -10.44
C ARG A 140 2.80 11.72 -11.04
N GLY A 141 2.26 10.61 -10.52
CA GLY A 141 1.09 9.94 -11.14
C GLY A 141 -0.29 10.27 -10.57
N CYS A 142 -0.40 11.05 -9.49
CA CYS A 142 -1.70 11.40 -8.92
C CYS A 142 -2.22 12.70 -9.57
N PRO A 143 -3.37 12.68 -10.28
CA PRO A 143 -3.97 13.90 -10.82
C PRO A 143 -4.22 14.93 -9.71
N PRO A 144 -4.27 16.24 -10.00
CA PRO A 144 -4.60 17.25 -8.99
C PRO A 144 -6.00 16.98 -8.41
N TRP A 145 -6.03 16.50 -7.17
CA TRP A 145 -7.25 16.20 -6.43
C TRP A 145 -7.74 17.46 -5.71
N SER A 146 -8.87 18.06 -6.02
CA SER A 146 -9.35 19.29 -5.35
C SER A 146 -9.50 19.19 -3.81
N ALA A 147 -9.64 17.97 -3.25
CA ALA A 147 -9.65 17.73 -1.79
C ALA A 147 -8.34 17.15 -1.23
N ALA A 148 -7.60 16.33 -2.00
CA ALA A 148 -6.33 15.73 -1.55
C ALA A 148 -5.09 16.57 -1.91
N THR A 149 -5.23 17.57 -2.78
CA THR A 149 -4.17 18.52 -3.12
C THR A 149 -3.85 19.40 -1.91
N LYS A 150 -4.86 19.84 -1.14
CA LYS A 150 -4.64 20.47 0.19
C LYS A 150 -3.92 19.57 1.20
N VAL A 151 -4.07 18.25 1.10
CA VAL A 151 -3.41 17.28 1.99
C VAL A 151 -1.97 17.03 1.55
N TYR A 152 -1.73 16.91 0.25
CA TYR A 152 -0.39 16.71 -0.34
C TYR A 152 0.49 17.97 -0.26
N ASP A 153 -0.11 19.15 -0.38
CA ASP A 153 0.60 20.43 -0.30
C ASP A 153 1.14 20.72 1.10
N LYS A 154 0.52 20.16 2.15
CA LYS A 154 1.04 20.21 3.54
C LYS A 154 2.13 19.17 3.83
N CYS A 155 2.47 18.35 2.84
CA CYS A 155 3.45 17.27 2.95
C CYS A 155 4.69 17.50 2.07
N ARG A 156 4.76 18.66 1.40
CA ARG A 156 5.94 19.12 0.67
C ARG A 156 6.86 19.93 1.57
#